data_AF-A0A966JCD1-F1
#
_entry.id   AF-A0A966JCD1-F1
#
_cell.length_a   1.000
_cell.length_b   1.000
_cell.length_c   1.000
_cell.angle_alpha   90.00
_cell.angle_beta   90.00
_cell.angle_gamma   90.00
#
_symmetry.space_group_name_H-M   'P 1'
#
loop_
_entity.id
_entity.type
_entity.pdbx_description
1 polymer ?
#
loop_
_entity_poly.entity_id
_entity_poly.type
_entity_poly.pdbx_seq_one_letter_code
_entity_poly.pdbx_strand_id
1 'polypeptide(L)'
;NMGLAVDVDKGDGTRTLLVPVLRGADQLDFAGFLAAYEEIIRKVRNNKLTVDDFRGANITLTNPGTIGTVQSVPRLMPGQGVIVGVGNIDYPAEFEGADRSNLSSFGISKVVTITSTYDHRIIQGAESGLFLKRIHELLLGEHGFYEEIFHALDVPYEAVRWRPDTNPIDREDAMLAKQMAVAKLIRVHRVRGHLIADLDPLHWMEPIMPVELDPATYGLTIWDLDREFLTDGVGGREKMRLGDLLGVLRDAYCRTIGVEYMHIQSTEEQQWFQERFESSPPVIDHDGKLRILERLNAAEAFEKFLATKYVGTKRFGIEGAESAIPILDEMLTRAADAGLDGAVLGMAHRGRLNVLSNIMGKSHEAIFSEFEGHLDPSTVQGSGDVKYHLGASGVFTSPTGAEIPVELAANPSHLETVNPIVMGMARARQDQIDPPLSYS
;
A
#
# COMPACT_ATOMS: atom_id res chain seq x y z
N ASN A 1 11.30 9.43 -29.70
CA ASN A 1 12.42 8.48 -29.46
C ASN A 1 13.43 9.13 -28.54
N MET A 2 13.32 8.89 -27.24
CA MET A 2 14.10 9.59 -26.23
C MET A 2 15.37 8.80 -25.90
N GLY A 3 16.54 9.39 -26.12
CA GLY A 3 17.81 8.89 -25.60
C GLY A 3 17.88 9.13 -24.08
N LEU A 4 18.29 8.11 -23.33
CA LEU A 4 18.43 8.17 -21.88
C LEU A 4 19.88 7.91 -21.53
N ALA A 5 20.58 8.92 -21.02
CA ALA A 5 21.98 8.76 -20.64
C ALA A 5 22.08 7.99 -19.32
N VAL A 6 22.68 6.80 -19.36
CA VAL A 6 22.88 5.91 -18.23
C VAL A 6 24.38 5.80 -17.96
N ASP A 7 24.79 6.24 -16.79
CA ASP A 7 26.18 6.10 -16.33
C ASP A 7 26.37 4.71 -15.72
N VAL A 8 27.27 3.92 -16.30
CA VAL A 8 27.56 2.54 -15.88
C VAL A 8 28.95 2.48 -15.25
N ASP A 9 29.00 2.15 -13.97
CA ASP A 9 30.23 1.82 -13.25
C ASP A 9 30.66 0.39 -13.58
N LYS A 10 31.90 0.22 -14.05
CA LYS A 10 32.46 -1.10 -14.39
C LYS A 10 33.07 -1.83 -13.19
N GLY A 11 33.11 -1.21 -12.01
CA GLY A 11 33.67 -1.78 -10.79
C GLY A 11 35.21 -1.76 -10.72
N ASP A 12 35.88 -1.31 -11.79
CA ASP A 12 37.33 -1.10 -11.87
C ASP A 12 37.71 0.38 -11.70
N GLY A 13 36.77 1.21 -11.23
CA GLY A 13 36.92 2.66 -11.14
C GLY A 13 36.70 3.40 -12.46
N THR A 14 36.45 2.69 -13.56
CA THR A 14 36.07 3.30 -14.84
C THR A 14 34.55 3.35 -15.01
N ARG A 15 34.08 4.42 -15.63
CA ARG A 15 32.67 4.65 -15.96
C ARG A 15 32.48 4.70 -17.47
N THR A 16 31.32 4.25 -17.94
CA THR A 16 30.94 4.34 -19.34
C THR A 16 29.52 4.86 -19.47
N LEU A 17 29.38 5.93 -20.25
CA LEU A 17 28.09 6.50 -20.57
C LEU A 17 27.47 5.73 -21.74
N LEU A 18 26.29 5.18 -21.51
CA LEU A 18 25.46 4.56 -22.55
C LEU A 18 24.23 5.44 -22.78
N VAL A 19 23.79 5.58 -24.04
CA VAL A 19 22.57 6.35 -24.37
C VAL A 19 21.59 5.46 -25.15
N PRO A 20 20.98 4.45 -24.51
CA PRO A 20 19.89 3.70 -25.11
C PRO A 20 18.67 4.58 -25.43
N VAL A 21 17.86 4.15 -26.40
CA VAL A 21 16.73 4.91 -26.96
C VAL A 21 15.41 4.26 -26.56
N LEU A 22 14.61 5.00 -25.80
CA LEU A 22 13.20 4.70 -25.55
C LEU A 22 12.37 5.11 -26.78
N ARG A 23 11.77 4.13 -27.44
CA ARG A 23 11.01 4.33 -28.69
C ARG A 23 9.56 4.70 -28.39
N GLY A 24 8.98 5.57 -29.23
CA GLY A 24 7.54 5.91 -29.14
C GLY A 24 7.10 6.54 -27.81
N ALA A 25 7.98 7.27 -27.13
CA ALA A 25 7.69 7.90 -25.83
C ALA A 25 6.44 8.79 -25.85
N ASP A 26 6.11 9.39 -27.00
CA ASP A 26 4.94 10.22 -27.25
C ASP A 26 3.61 9.46 -27.32
N GLN A 27 3.66 8.12 -27.38
CA GLN A 27 2.50 7.24 -27.46
C GLN A 27 2.24 6.47 -26.15
N LEU A 28 3.07 6.70 -25.13
CA LEU A 28 2.99 6.02 -23.84
C LEU A 28 2.36 6.94 -22.81
N ASP A 29 1.51 6.38 -21.96
CA ASP A 29 1.21 6.97 -20.66
C ASP A 29 2.41 6.81 -19.70
N PHE A 30 2.28 7.30 -18.47
CA PHE A 30 3.39 7.26 -17.52
C PHE A 30 3.79 5.84 -17.12
N ALA A 31 2.82 4.92 -16.94
CA ALA A 31 3.11 3.53 -16.61
C ALA A 31 3.83 2.79 -17.74
N GLY A 32 3.37 2.98 -18.99
CA GLY A 32 4.02 2.45 -20.18
C GLY A 32 5.44 3.00 -20.34
N PHE A 33 5.63 4.31 -20.10
CA PHE A 33 6.96 4.93 -20.10
C PHE A 33 7.88 4.32 -19.03
N LEU A 34 7.38 4.18 -17.79
CA LEU A 34 8.15 3.60 -16.68
C LEU A 34 8.53 2.15 -16.96
N ALA A 35 7.62 1.33 -17.49
CA ALA A 35 7.91 -0.06 -17.86
C ALA A 35 8.98 -0.15 -18.97
N ALA A 36 8.90 0.70 -19.99
CA ALA A 36 9.89 0.78 -21.06
C ALA A 36 11.26 1.28 -20.54
N TYR A 37 11.25 2.24 -19.61
CA TYR A 37 12.44 2.72 -18.92
C TYR A 37 13.12 1.59 -18.12
N GLU A 38 12.36 0.87 -17.29
CA GLU A 38 12.88 -0.25 -16.48
C GLU A 38 13.42 -1.40 -17.35
N GLU A 39 12.80 -1.68 -18.50
CA GLU A 39 13.32 -2.62 -19.49
C GLU A 39 14.71 -2.21 -19.98
N ILE A 40 14.88 -0.93 -20.34
CA ILE A 40 16.18 -0.39 -20.77
C ILE A 40 17.21 -0.50 -19.65
N ILE A 41 16.87 -0.09 -18.42
CA ILE A 41 17.78 -0.18 -17.27
C ILE A 41 18.16 -1.63 -16.97
N ARG A 42 17.21 -2.56 -17.06
CA ARG A 42 17.46 -4.00 -16.87
C ARG A 42 18.36 -4.56 -17.98
N LYS A 43 18.23 -4.12 -19.23
CA LYS A 43 19.18 -4.48 -20.31
C LYS A 43 20.57 -3.89 -20.06
N VAL A 44 20.67 -2.63 -19.61
CA VAL A 44 21.95 -1.99 -19.25
C VAL A 44 22.65 -2.80 -18.15
N ARG A 45 21.97 -3.06 -17.03
CA ARG A 45 22.54 -3.78 -15.88
C ARG A 45 22.98 -5.20 -16.22
N ASN A 46 22.25 -5.87 -17.10
CA ASN A 46 22.56 -7.24 -17.52
C ASN A 46 23.47 -7.32 -18.77
N ASN A 47 23.98 -6.18 -19.26
CA ASN A 47 24.78 -6.09 -20.48
C ASN A 47 24.13 -6.77 -21.71
N LYS A 48 22.83 -6.52 -21.91
CA LYS A 48 22.01 -7.10 -23.00
C LYS A 48 21.57 -6.08 -24.05
N LEU A 49 22.19 -4.91 -24.09
CA LEU A 49 21.89 -3.91 -25.12
C LEU A 49 22.44 -4.34 -26.48
N THR A 50 21.66 -4.07 -27.53
CA THR A 50 21.98 -4.32 -28.93
C THR A 50 22.28 -3.02 -29.66
N VAL A 51 22.86 -3.09 -30.86
CA VAL A 51 23.13 -1.90 -31.69
C VAL A 51 21.86 -1.11 -31.98
N ASP A 52 20.72 -1.79 -32.15
CA ASP A 52 19.45 -1.16 -32.41
C ASP A 52 18.94 -0.36 -31.21
N ASP A 53 19.31 -0.71 -29.97
CA ASP A 53 18.93 0.06 -28.80
C ASP A 53 19.57 1.47 -28.77
N PHE A 54 20.58 1.77 -29.60
CA PHE A 54 21.24 3.08 -29.67
C PHE A 54 20.80 3.94 -30.86
N ARG A 55 19.93 3.43 -31.73
CA ARG A 55 19.60 4.08 -33.02
C ARG A 55 18.32 4.91 -32.97
N GLY A 56 18.39 6.14 -33.48
CA GLY A 56 17.23 6.95 -33.82
C GLY A 56 16.68 7.82 -32.70
N ALA A 57 17.50 8.20 -31.72
CA ALA A 57 17.13 9.21 -30.72
C ALA A 57 17.02 10.59 -31.35
N ASN A 58 15.91 11.29 -31.11
CA ASN A 58 15.68 12.67 -31.58
C ASN A 58 15.94 13.73 -30.48
N ILE A 59 15.75 13.34 -29.23
CA ILE A 59 16.05 14.09 -28.00
C ILE A 59 16.84 13.19 -27.05
N THR A 60 17.72 13.75 -26.22
CA THR A 60 18.39 13.01 -25.13
C THR A 60 18.17 13.70 -23.79
N LEU A 61 17.94 12.92 -22.74
CA LEU A 61 18.01 13.36 -21.35
C LEU A 61 19.30 12.86 -20.72
N THR A 62 20.02 13.74 -20.02
CA THR A 62 21.23 13.40 -19.28
C THR A 62 21.20 13.97 -17.87
N ASN A 63 21.64 13.20 -16.87
CA ASN A 63 21.59 13.58 -15.46
C ASN A 63 22.97 13.55 -14.78
N PRO A 64 23.82 14.57 -15.03
CA PRO A 64 25.06 14.76 -14.28
C PRO A 64 24.82 15.30 -12.86
N GLY A 65 23.59 15.68 -12.51
CA GLY A 65 23.23 16.10 -11.15
C GLY A 65 23.53 15.06 -10.06
N THR A 66 23.53 13.77 -10.43
CA THR A 66 23.88 12.66 -9.53
C THR A 66 25.29 12.73 -8.95
N ILE A 67 26.20 13.49 -9.57
CA ILE A 67 27.58 13.71 -9.11
C ILE A 67 27.81 15.16 -8.65
N GLY A 68 26.74 15.90 -8.34
CA GLY A 68 26.80 17.28 -7.84
C GLY A 68 26.93 18.36 -8.93
N THR A 69 26.75 18.02 -10.20
CA THR A 69 26.82 19.01 -11.29
C THR A 69 25.56 19.88 -11.30
N VAL A 70 25.72 21.20 -11.11
CA VAL A 70 24.61 22.16 -11.16
C VAL A 70 24.10 22.36 -12.58
N GLN A 71 25.01 22.51 -13.55
CA GLN A 71 24.65 22.80 -14.93
C GLN A 71 25.55 22.00 -15.89
N SER A 72 24.95 21.46 -16.95
CA SER A 72 25.69 20.75 -18.01
C SER A 72 25.32 21.28 -19.39
N VAL A 73 26.31 21.43 -20.25
CA VAL A 73 26.14 21.86 -21.64
C VAL A 73 26.75 20.80 -22.55
N PRO A 74 26.03 19.68 -22.77
CA PRO A 74 26.54 18.56 -23.55
C PRO A 74 26.72 18.92 -25.03
N ARG A 75 27.73 18.33 -25.67
CA ARG A 75 27.90 18.47 -27.12
C ARG A 75 26.76 17.77 -27.86
N LEU A 76 26.06 18.49 -28.72
CA LEU A 76 25.04 17.93 -29.60
C LEU A 76 25.61 16.91 -30.58
N MET A 77 24.90 15.79 -30.70
CA MET A 77 25.24 14.71 -31.63
C MET A 77 24.47 14.86 -32.95
N PRO A 78 25.08 14.53 -34.11
CA PRO A 78 24.35 14.52 -35.37
C PRO A 78 23.07 13.67 -35.30
N GLY A 79 21.96 14.21 -35.79
CA GLY A 79 20.65 13.56 -35.77
C GLY A 79 19.78 13.89 -34.54
N GLN A 80 20.31 14.63 -33.56
CA GLN A 80 19.55 15.11 -32.40
C GLN A 80 19.33 16.62 -32.46
N GLY A 81 18.11 17.06 -32.16
CA GLY A 81 17.79 18.50 -32.14
C GLY A 81 18.13 19.17 -30.82
N VAL A 82 18.01 18.44 -29.71
CA VAL A 82 18.20 18.95 -28.35
C VAL A 82 18.70 17.87 -27.39
N ILE A 83 19.57 18.25 -26.47
CA ILE A 83 19.92 17.46 -25.28
C ILE A 83 19.52 18.26 -24.04
N VAL A 84 18.72 17.63 -23.18
CA VAL A 84 18.24 18.19 -21.93
C VAL A 84 19.15 17.70 -20.79
N GLY A 85 19.82 18.63 -20.11
CA GLY A 85 20.67 18.33 -18.97
C GLY A 85 19.95 18.64 -17.66
N VAL A 86 19.93 17.67 -16.75
CA VAL A 86 19.37 17.80 -15.39
C VAL A 86 20.49 17.97 -14.39
N GLY A 87 20.50 19.10 -13.68
CA GLY A 87 21.44 19.42 -12.61
C GLY A 87 21.14 18.67 -11.31
N ASN A 88 21.94 18.93 -10.27
CA ASN A 88 21.67 18.43 -8.93
C ASN A 88 20.41 19.09 -8.34
N ILE A 89 19.78 18.39 -7.39
CA ILE A 89 18.67 18.93 -6.60
C ILE A 89 19.26 19.39 -5.28
N ASP A 90 19.46 20.70 -5.13
CA ASP A 90 20.09 21.27 -3.94
C ASP A 90 19.59 22.69 -3.65
N TYR A 91 19.94 23.22 -2.48
CA TYR A 91 19.64 24.60 -2.15
C TYR A 91 20.45 25.56 -3.04
N PRO A 92 19.92 26.77 -3.32
CA PRO A 92 20.71 27.82 -3.95
C PRO A 92 22.01 28.08 -3.18
N ALA A 93 23.08 28.49 -3.87
CA ALA A 93 24.43 28.60 -3.32
C ALA A 93 24.50 29.47 -2.05
N GLU A 94 23.75 30.58 -2.03
CA GLU A 94 23.58 31.47 -0.89
C GLU A 94 22.99 30.81 0.38
N PHE A 95 22.39 29.63 0.27
CA PHE A 95 21.74 28.89 1.36
C PHE A 95 22.34 27.50 1.63
N GLU A 96 23.36 27.08 0.89
CA GLU A 96 23.93 25.72 0.97
C GLU A 96 24.47 25.37 2.37
N GLY A 97 25.03 26.36 3.09
CA GLY A 97 25.53 26.21 4.45
C GLY A 97 24.54 26.60 5.56
N ALA A 98 23.30 26.96 5.22
CA ALA A 98 22.32 27.40 6.20
C ALA A 98 21.72 26.23 6.99
N ASP A 99 21.30 26.51 8.23
CA ASP A 99 20.58 25.52 9.04
C ASP A 99 19.24 25.15 8.35
N ARG A 100 19.01 23.85 8.17
CA ARG A 100 17.83 23.33 7.46
C ARG A 100 16.51 23.74 8.12
N SER A 101 16.46 23.84 9.45
CA SER A 101 15.26 24.25 10.19
C SER A 101 14.91 25.73 9.94
N ASN A 102 15.93 26.56 9.75
CA ASN A 102 15.74 27.95 9.37
C ASN A 102 15.24 28.06 7.93
N LEU A 103 15.79 27.27 7.00
CA LEU A 103 15.38 27.29 5.59
C LEU A 103 13.90 26.96 5.41
N SER A 104 13.40 25.91 6.08
CA SER A 104 11.98 25.55 6.00
C SER A 104 11.07 26.63 6.59
N SER A 105 11.53 27.34 7.63
CA SER A 105 10.82 28.48 8.20
C SER A 105 10.71 29.68 7.25
N PHE A 106 11.69 29.85 6.35
CA PHE A 106 11.69 30.88 5.31
C PHE A 106 11.01 30.45 4.01
N GLY A 107 10.52 29.20 3.91
CA GLY A 107 9.97 28.68 2.67
C GLY A 107 11.02 28.52 1.57
N ILE A 108 12.28 28.27 1.93
CA ILE A 108 13.36 28.01 0.99
C ILE A 108 13.45 26.50 0.77
N SER A 109 13.37 26.08 -0.48
CA SER A 109 13.47 24.67 -0.88
C SER A 109 14.61 24.46 -1.87
N LYS A 110 14.88 23.19 -2.17
CA LYS A 110 15.84 22.79 -3.18
C LYS A 110 15.33 23.17 -4.57
N VAL A 111 16.27 23.47 -5.44
CA VAL A 111 16.04 23.79 -6.85
C VAL A 111 16.77 22.78 -7.72
N VAL A 112 16.30 22.64 -8.96
CA VAL A 112 16.99 21.88 -10.00
C VAL A 112 17.18 22.78 -11.20
N THR A 113 18.39 22.83 -11.74
CA THR A 113 18.67 23.56 -12.98
C THR A 113 18.48 22.61 -14.16
N ILE A 114 17.58 22.98 -15.07
CA ILE A 114 17.34 22.23 -16.31
C ILE A 114 17.89 23.05 -17.48
N THR A 115 18.71 22.41 -18.29
CA THR A 115 19.37 23.01 -19.45
C THR A 115 18.84 22.44 -20.74
N SER A 116 18.80 23.26 -21.77
CA SER A 116 18.47 22.85 -23.14
C SER A 116 19.65 23.25 -24.04
N THR A 117 20.45 22.26 -24.45
CA THR A 117 21.46 22.48 -25.49
C THR A 117 20.86 22.08 -26.83
N TYR A 118 20.59 23.07 -27.69
CA TYR A 118 19.82 22.89 -28.92
C TYR A 118 20.58 23.35 -30.17
N ASP A 119 20.24 22.78 -31.32
CA ASP A 119 20.81 23.16 -32.61
C ASP A 119 20.14 24.45 -33.12
N HIS A 120 20.83 25.58 -32.95
CA HIS A 120 20.31 26.90 -33.34
C HIS A 120 20.04 27.05 -34.85
N ARG A 121 20.48 26.11 -35.69
CA ARG A 121 20.17 26.11 -37.13
C ARG A 121 18.72 25.72 -37.41
N ILE A 122 18.09 24.99 -36.49
CA ILE A 122 16.74 24.44 -36.65
C ILE A 122 15.78 24.78 -35.48
N ILE A 123 16.30 25.23 -34.34
CA ILE A 123 15.52 25.62 -33.16
C ILE A 123 15.88 27.05 -32.78
N GLN A 124 14.87 27.90 -32.57
CA GLN A 124 15.09 29.28 -32.11
C GLN A 124 15.26 29.34 -30.59
N GLY A 125 16.02 30.33 -30.10
CA GLY A 125 16.23 30.52 -28.66
C GLY A 125 14.94 30.75 -27.88
N ALA A 126 13.96 31.45 -28.47
CA ALA A 126 12.66 31.64 -27.87
C ALA A 126 11.89 30.31 -27.72
N GLU A 127 11.95 29.42 -28.71
CA GLU A 127 11.32 28.10 -28.66
C GLU A 127 11.95 27.21 -27.59
N SER A 128 13.29 27.22 -27.48
CA SER A 128 13.97 26.51 -26.40
C SER A 128 13.62 27.07 -25.02
N GLY A 129 13.42 28.39 -24.91
CA GLY A 129 12.96 29.02 -23.67
C GLY A 129 11.53 28.60 -23.30
N LEU A 130 10.62 28.57 -24.27
CA LEU A 130 9.25 28.08 -24.08
C LEU A 130 9.21 26.59 -23.72
N PHE A 131 10.10 25.77 -24.28
CA PHE A 131 10.24 24.37 -23.91
C PHE A 131 10.64 24.20 -22.43
N LEU A 132 11.63 24.95 -21.95
CA LEU A 132 12.01 24.94 -20.53
C LEU A 132 10.90 25.50 -19.62
N LYS A 133 10.19 26.55 -20.06
CA LYS A 133 9.02 27.07 -19.36
C LYS A 133 7.94 25.99 -19.22
N ARG A 134 7.66 25.24 -20.29
CA ARG A 134 6.70 24.14 -20.26
C ARG A 134 7.10 23.04 -19.27
N ILE A 135 8.37 22.66 -19.22
CA ILE A 135 8.86 21.71 -18.22
C ILE A 135 8.67 22.25 -16.81
N HIS A 136 8.97 23.53 -16.57
CA HIS A 136 8.75 24.17 -15.28
C HIS A 136 7.28 24.15 -14.85
N GLU A 137 6.36 24.53 -15.74
CA GLU A 137 4.91 24.46 -15.52
C GLU A 137 4.46 23.04 -15.15
N LEU A 138 4.90 22.02 -15.92
CA LEU A 138 4.58 20.62 -15.65
C LEU A 138 5.12 20.15 -14.28
N LEU A 139 6.37 20.49 -13.93
CA LEU A 139 6.97 20.09 -12.65
C LEU A 139 6.35 20.79 -11.44
N LEU A 140 5.68 21.94 -11.64
CA LEU A 140 4.84 22.58 -10.63
C LEU A 140 3.44 21.95 -10.52
N GLY A 141 3.12 20.95 -11.35
CA GLY A 141 1.83 20.28 -11.37
C GLY A 141 0.78 20.96 -12.23
N GLU A 142 1.15 21.95 -13.06
CA GLU A 142 0.20 22.49 -14.03
C GLU A 142 -0.17 21.44 -15.08
N HIS A 143 -1.28 21.68 -15.78
CA HIS A 143 -1.77 20.82 -16.87
C HIS A 143 -2.13 19.40 -16.43
N GLY A 144 -2.42 19.19 -15.13
CA GLY A 144 -2.82 17.89 -14.59
C GLY A 144 -1.66 16.89 -14.50
N PHE A 145 -0.40 17.35 -14.54
CA PHE A 145 0.75 16.47 -14.73
C PHE A 145 0.88 15.39 -13.65
N TYR A 146 0.73 15.74 -12.37
CA TYR A 146 0.83 14.75 -11.30
C TYR A 146 -0.45 13.94 -11.12
N GLU A 147 -1.61 14.48 -11.46
CA GLU A 147 -2.88 13.75 -11.50
C GLU A 147 -2.83 12.63 -12.55
N GLU A 148 -2.33 12.91 -13.76
CA GLU A 148 -2.12 11.90 -14.81
C GLU A 148 -1.11 10.83 -14.39
N ILE A 149 -0.02 11.22 -13.69
CA ILE A 149 0.97 10.27 -13.15
C ILE A 149 0.33 9.37 -12.09
N PHE A 150 -0.41 9.93 -11.15
CA PHE A 150 -1.07 9.15 -10.09
C PHE A 150 -2.13 8.21 -10.64
N HIS A 151 -2.94 8.68 -11.58
CA HIS A 151 -3.91 7.82 -12.26
C HIS A 151 -3.22 6.70 -13.05
N ALA A 152 -2.14 6.98 -13.78
CA ALA A 152 -1.41 5.95 -14.52
C ALA A 152 -0.74 4.90 -13.62
N LEU A 153 -0.40 5.26 -12.38
CA LEU A 153 0.24 4.37 -11.40
C LEU A 153 -0.74 3.74 -10.42
N ASP A 154 -2.05 3.90 -10.62
CA ASP A 154 -3.10 3.44 -9.71
C ASP A 154 -2.87 3.90 -8.25
N VAL A 155 -2.40 5.14 -8.06
CA VAL A 155 -2.20 5.73 -6.73
C VAL A 155 -3.54 6.29 -6.24
N PRO A 156 -4.15 5.77 -5.17
CA PRO A 156 -5.52 6.11 -4.76
C PRO A 156 -5.59 7.43 -3.94
N TYR A 157 -4.61 8.32 -4.11
CA TYR A 157 -4.47 9.53 -3.30
C TYR A 157 -4.26 10.76 -4.18
N GLU A 158 -4.64 11.93 -3.68
CA GLU A 158 -4.42 13.18 -4.39
C GLU A 158 -2.96 13.64 -4.35
N ALA A 159 -2.47 14.13 -5.49
CA ALA A 159 -1.15 14.73 -5.62
C ALA A 159 -1.02 16.00 -4.78
N VAL A 160 0.15 16.17 -4.17
CA VAL A 160 0.47 17.42 -3.48
C VAL A 160 0.48 18.55 -4.50
N ARG A 161 -0.35 19.57 -4.27
CA ARG A 161 -0.45 20.72 -5.16
C ARG A 161 0.52 21.82 -4.74
N TRP A 162 1.18 22.42 -5.72
CA TRP A 162 1.95 23.64 -5.51
C TRP A 162 1.02 24.79 -5.14
N ARG A 163 1.25 25.40 -3.97
CA ARG A 163 0.50 26.57 -3.50
C ARG A 163 1.48 27.58 -2.92
N PRO A 164 1.20 28.90 -3.00
CA PRO A 164 2.01 29.90 -2.33
C PRO A 164 2.08 29.65 -0.81
N ASP A 165 3.22 29.93 -0.19
CA ASP A 165 3.36 29.80 1.26
C ASP A 165 2.50 30.84 1.98
N THR A 166 1.61 30.38 2.84
CA THR A 166 0.81 31.21 3.74
C THR A 166 1.50 31.27 5.10
N ASN A 167 2.58 32.05 5.20
CA ASN A 167 3.32 32.28 6.43
C ASN A 167 3.54 33.78 6.67
N PRO A 168 2.61 34.49 7.35
CA PRO A 168 2.77 35.92 7.60
C PRO A 168 3.97 36.20 8.51
N ILE A 169 4.52 37.42 8.40
CA ILE A 169 5.75 37.86 9.05
C ILE A 169 5.65 37.85 10.60
N ASP A 170 4.42 37.82 11.15
CA ASP A 170 4.18 37.58 12.58
C ASP A 170 4.28 36.08 12.93
N ARG A 171 5.53 35.65 13.15
CA ARG A 171 5.92 34.24 13.18
C ARG A 171 5.26 33.43 14.29
N GLU A 172 4.93 34.03 15.42
CA GLU A 172 4.46 33.28 16.59
C GLU A 172 2.99 32.90 16.45
N ASP A 173 2.11 33.87 16.21
CA ASP A 173 0.68 33.63 16.00
C ASP A 173 0.43 32.75 14.76
N ALA A 174 1.20 32.95 13.69
CA ALA A 174 1.13 32.12 12.49
C ALA A 174 1.51 30.67 12.76
N MET A 175 2.59 30.44 13.51
CA MET A 175 3.05 29.09 13.86
C MET A 175 2.07 28.41 14.81
N LEU A 176 1.51 29.13 15.78
CA LEU A 176 0.46 28.62 16.67
C LEU A 176 -0.80 28.21 15.89
N ALA A 177 -1.23 29.03 14.94
CA ALA A 177 -2.37 28.70 14.08
C ALA A 177 -2.10 27.43 13.25
N LYS A 178 -0.89 27.27 12.69
CA LYS A 178 -0.48 26.06 11.97
C LYS A 178 -0.39 24.85 12.91
N GLN A 179 0.10 25.00 14.13
CA GLN A 179 0.11 23.92 15.13
C GLN A 179 -1.31 23.46 15.49
N MET A 180 -2.27 24.39 15.61
CA MET A 180 -3.69 24.05 15.80
C MET A 180 -4.28 23.33 14.58
N ALA A 181 -3.88 23.73 13.36
CA ALA A 181 -4.27 23.05 12.13
C ALA A 181 -3.75 21.61 12.09
N VAL A 182 -2.48 21.39 12.48
CA VAL A 182 -1.88 20.05 12.57
C VAL A 182 -2.59 19.18 13.61
N ALA A 183 -2.90 19.71 14.79
CA ALA A 183 -3.67 18.98 15.81
C ALA A 183 -5.07 18.57 15.30
N LYS A 184 -5.75 19.44 14.53
CA LYS A 184 -7.01 19.09 13.87
C LYS A 184 -6.82 17.98 12.84
N LEU A 185 -5.77 18.06 12.03
CA LEU A 185 -5.48 17.09 10.98
C LEU A 185 -5.20 15.69 11.56
N ILE A 186 -4.43 15.59 12.66
CA ILE A 186 -4.24 14.35 13.41
C ILE A 186 -5.59 13.77 13.84
N ARG A 187 -6.41 14.59 14.49
CA ARG A 187 -7.74 14.17 14.96
C ARG A 187 -8.63 13.68 13.81
N VAL A 188 -8.67 14.39 12.69
CA VAL A 188 -9.52 14.01 11.55
C VAL A 188 -9.03 12.71 10.91
N HIS A 189 -7.72 12.47 10.80
CA HIS A 189 -7.22 11.17 10.33
C HIS A 189 -7.65 10.02 11.25
N ARG A 190 -7.55 10.19 12.58
CA ARG A 190 -8.03 9.19 13.56
C ARG A 190 -9.53 8.89 13.45
N VAL A 191 -10.35 9.91 13.15
CA VAL A 191 -11.82 9.78 13.12
C VAL A 191 -12.33 9.34 11.75
N ARG A 192 -11.73 9.83 10.65
CA ARG A 192 -12.27 9.75 9.28
C ARG A 192 -11.29 9.20 8.25
N GLY A 193 -10.05 8.88 8.61
CA GLY A 193 -9.04 8.38 7.67
C GLY A 193 -9.50 7.12 6.93
N HIS A 194 -10.30 6.28 7.59
CA HIS A 194 -10.94 5.11 6.99
C HIS A 194 -11.78 5.41 5.73
N LEU A 195 -12.24 6.63 5.52
CA LEU A 195 -13.01 7.03 4.34
C LEU A 195 -12.17 7.16 3.07
N ILE A 196 -10.85 7.33 3.21
CA ILE A 196 -9.89 7.37 2.10
C ILE A 196 -8.94 6.17 2.12
N ALA A 197 -9.28 5.13 2.90
CA ALA A 197 -8.54 3.89 2.90
C ALA A 197 -8.78 3.13 1.59
N ASP A 198 -7.72 2.52 1.06
CA ASP A 198 -7.74 1.71 -0.15
C ASP A 198 -8.24 0.29 0.18
N LEU A 199 -9.56 0.17 0.34
CA LEU A 199 -10.21 -1.05 0.82
C LEU A 199 -10.86 -1.90 -0.27
N ASP A 200 -11.12 -1.31 -1.43
CA ASP A 200 -11.86 -1.95 -2.51
C ASP A 200 -10.89 -2.62 -3.50
N PRO A 201 -10.75 -3.95 -3.50
CA PRO A 201 -9.81 -4.63 -4.39
C PRO A 201 -10.18 -4.55 -5.87
N LEU A 202 -11.38 -4.07 -6.21
CA LEU A 202 -11.81 -3.89 -7.59
C LEU A 202 -11.63 -2.46 -8.10
N HIS A 203 -11.32 -1.51 -7.21
CA HIS A 203 -11.25 -0.08 -7.49
C HIS A 203 -12.41 0.41 -8.36
N TRP A 204 -13.64 -0.07 -8.07
CA TRP A 204 -14.80 0.18 -8.93
C TRP A 204 -15.34 1.61 -8.77
N MET A 205 -15.01 2.28 -7.65
CA MET A 205 -15.25 3.69 -7.42
C MET A 205 -13.94 4.42 -7.18
N GLU A 206 -13.78 5.58 -7.84
CA GLU A 206 -12.66 6.46 -7.56
C GLU A 206 -12.81 7.03 -6.13
N PRO A 207 -11.76 6.93 -5.29
CA PRO A 207 -11.80 7.50 -3.95
C PRO A 207 -11.87 9.02 -4.03
N ILE A 208 -12.86 9.61 -3.35
CA ILE A 208 -13.01 11.07 -3.25
C ILE A 208 -12.44 11.49 -1.91
N MET A 209 -11.39 12.31 -1.90
CA MET A 209 -10.83 12.85 -0.66
C MET A 209 -11.83 13.80 0.00
N PRO A 210 -12.30 13.52 1.24
CA PRO A 210 -13.07 14.48 2.00
C PRO A 210 -12.24 15.73 2.27
N VAL A 211 -12.86 16.92 2.13
CA VAL A 211 -12.17 18.21 2.35
C VAL A 211 -11.54 18.33 3.75
N GLU A 212 -12.09 17.63 4.74
CA GLU A 212 -11.56 17.61 6.11
C GLU A 212 -10.20 16.89 6.22
N LEU A 213 -9.86 16.03 5.26
CA LEU A 213 -8.58 15.32 5.22
C LEU A 213 -7.53 16.03 4.34
N ASP A 214 -7.93 17.02 3.53
CA ASP A 214 -7.01 17.87 2.77
C ASP A 214 -6.30 18.85 3.74
N PRO A 215 -4.96 18.77 3.92
CA PRO A 215 -4.21 19.73 4.74
C PRO A 215 -4.46 21.19 4.34
N ALA A 216 -4.73 21.44 3.05
CA ALA A 216 -4.91 22.77 2.53
C ALA A 216 -6.23 23.42 2.96
N THR A 217 -7.23 22.64 3.39
CA THR A 217 -8.44 23.15 4.07
C THR A 217 -8.08 23.92 5.35
N TYR A 218 -6.96 23.59 5.98
CA TYR A 218 -6.47 24.23 7.21
C TYR A 218 -5.35 25.24 6.95
N GLY A 219 -5.11 25.62 5.69
CA GLY A 219 -4.05 26.56 5.33
C GLY A 219 -2.62 26.00 5.42
N LEU A 220 -2.48 24.67 5.43
CA LEU A 220 -1.18 24.00 5.32
C LEU A 220 -0.86 23.77 3.84
N THR A 221 0.38 24.05 3.44
CA THR A 221 0.82 23.96 2.05
C THR A 221 2.02 23.03 1.92
N ILE A 222 2.50 22.80 0.68
CA ILE A 222 3.73 22.02 0.42
C ILE A 222 4.94 22.57 1.21
N TRP A 223 4.97 23.86 1.50
CA TRP A 223 6.04 24.53 2.26
C TRP A 223 6.06 24.19 3.75
N ASP A 224 4.96 23.64 4.26
CA ASP A 224 4.86 23.21 5.65
C ASP A 224 5.37 21.78 5.86
N LEU A 225 5.52 20.99 4.79
CA LEU A 225 5.94 19.59 4.87
C LEU A 225 7.28 19.39 5.58
N ASP A 226 8.22 20.33 5.39
CA ASP A 226 9.54 20.31 6.02
C ASP A 226 9.63 21.10 7.33
N ARG A 227 8.51 21.67 7.80
CA ARG A 227 8.44 22.34 9.10
C ARG A 227 8.10 21.35 10.20
N GLU A 228 8.65 21.59 11.39
CA GLU A 228 8.45 20.72 12.54
C GLU A 228 7.25 21.17 13.38
N PHE A 229 6.42 20.20 13.77
CA PHE A 229 5.25 20.41 14.61
C PHE A 229 5.25 19.40 15.76
N LEU A 230 4.58 19.78 16.85
CA LEU A 230 4.25 18.85 17.93
C LEU A 230 3.23 17.84 17.42
N THR A 231 3.46 16.57 17.74
CA THR A 231 2.72 15.42 17.20
C THR A 231 1.68 14.85 18.15
N ASP A 232 1.65 15.29 19.42
CA ASP A 232 0.79 14.71 20.45
C ASP A 232 0.98 13.19 20.62
N GLY A 233 2.25 12.73 20.54
CA GLY A 233 2.62 11.33 20.75
C GLY A 233 2.53 10.42 19.51
N VAL A 234 2.02 10.92 18.38
CA VAL A 234 1.96 10.14 17.12
C VAL A 234 3.35 9.61 16.76
N GLY A 235 3.43 8.32 16.43
CA GLY A 235 4.69 7.65 16.08
C GLY A 235 5.72 7.55 17.22
N GLY A 236 5.31 7.79 18.48
CA GLY A 236 6.20 7.76 19.64
C GLY A 236 7.24 8.88 19.67
N ARG A 237 7.02 9.97 18.92
CA ARG A 237 7.88 11.15 18.88
C ARG A 237 7.13 12.35 19.41
N GLU A 238 7.83 13.33 19.99
CA GLU A 238 7.20 14.60 20.44
C GLU A 238 7.07 15.62 19.30
N LYS A 239 8.01 15.59 18.34
CA LYS A 239 8.07 16.48 17.18
C LYS A 239 8.42 15.73 15.92
N MET A 240 7.78 16.11 14.82
CA MET A 240 8.05 15.57 13.48
C MET A 240 7.86 16.66 12.42
N ARG A 241 8.51 16.47 11.26
CA ARG A 241 8.16 17.21 10.06
C ARG A 241 6.73 16.87 9.65
N LEU A 242 5.96 17.84 9.16
CA LEU A 242 4.58 17.59 8.75
C LEU A 242 4.48 16.48 7.70
N GLY A 243 5.43 16.40 6.76
CA GLY A 243 5.47 15.33 5.76
C GLY A 243 5.60 13.94 6.37
N ASP A 244 6.49 13.78 7.35
CA ASP A 244 6.68 12.52 8.08
C ASP A 244 5.44 12.17 8.91
N LEU A 245 4.85 13.16 9.59
CA LEU A 245 3.63 12.99 10.37
C LEU A 245 2.45 12.53 9.49
N LEU A 246 2.26 13.16 8.32
CA LEU A 246 1.24 12.73 7.36
C LEU A 246 1.53 11.33 6.81
N GLY A 247 2.81 10.97 6.67
CA GLY A 247 3.22 9.60 6.34
C GLY A 247 2.72 8.60 7.37
N VAL A 248 2.97 8.84 8.67
CA VAL A 248 2.48 7.98 9.76
C VAL A 248 0.96 7.89 9.77
N LEU A 249 0.26 9.02 9.66
CA LEU A 249 -1.21 9.03 9.68
C LEU A 249 -1.82 8.29 8.48
N ARG A 250 -1.23 8.42 7.29
CA ARG A 250 -1.67 7.69 6.09
C ARG A 250 -1.42 6.19 6.23
N ASP A 251 -0.24 5.81 6.71
CA ASP A 251 0.14 4.41 6.94
C ASP A 251 -0.80 3.75 7.97
N ALA A 252 -1.18 4.47 9.02
CA ALA A 252 -2.04 3.99 10.09
C ALA A 252 -3.52 3.86 9.67
N TYR A 253 -4.06 4.84 8.93
CA TYR A 253 -5.52 5.01 8.78
C TYR A 253 -6.05 4.98 7.35
N CYS A 254 -5.18 5.10 6.34
CA CYS A 254 -5.59 5.39 4.96
C CYS A 254 -5.02 4.43 3.91
N ARG A 255 -4.25 3.40 4.31
CA ARG A 255 -3.76 2.36 3.37
C ARG A 255 -4.80 1.27 3.21
N THR A 256 -4.38 0.02 3.20
CA THR A 256 -5.23 -1.16 2.97
C THR A 256 -5.99 -1.59 4.24
N ILE A 257 -6.01 -0.75 5.28
CA ILE A 257 -6.75 -0.97 6.53
C ILE A 257 -7.42 0.35 6.91
N GLY A 258 -8.74 0.30 7.10
CA GLY A 258 -9.53 1.41 7.65
C GLY A 258 -9.85 1.10 9.11
N VAL A 259 -9.47 2.00 10.02
CA VAL A 259 -9.65 1.80 11.47
C VAL A 259 -10.76 2.73 11.97
N GLU A 260 -11.86 2.15 12.44
CA GLU A 260 -12.96 2.89 13.08
C GLU A 260 -12.97 2.57 14.58
N TYR A 261 -12.47 3.50 15.41
CA TYR A 261 -12.37 3.27 16.85
C TYR A 261 -12.70 4.51 17.71
N MET A 262 -12.64 5.72 17.14
CA MET A 262 -12.85 6.97 17.88
C MET A 262 -14.27 7.15 18.44
N HIS A 263 -15.22 6.26 18.08
CA HIS A 263 -16.56 6.21 18.66
C HIS A 263 -16.61 5.49 20.02
N ILE A 264 -15.56 4.75 20.38
CA ILE A 264 -15.41 4.08 21.69
C ILE A 264 -15.34 5.14 22.79
N GLN A 265 -16.03 4.92 23.92
CA GLN A 265 -16.04 5.88 25.03
C GLN A 265 -14.81 5.79 25.94
N SER A 266 -14.18 4.61 26.01
CA SER A 266 -13.00 4.37 26.84
C SER A 266 -11.76 5.01 26.24
N THR A 267 -11.17 5.99 26.94
CA THR A 267 -9.91 6.62 26.54
C THR A 267 -8.75 5.64 26.51
N GLU A 268 -8.72 4.67 27.43
CA GLU A 268 -7.69 3.63 27.48
C GLU A 268 -7.72 2.76 26.22
N GLU A 269 -8.90 2.35 25.77
CA GLU A 269 -9.05 1.60 24.51
C GLU A 269 -8.65 2.46 23.30
N GLN A 270 -9.06 3.74 23.26
CA GLN A 270 -8.63 4.64 22.19
C GLN A 270 -7.11 4.80 22.13
N GLN A 271 -6.45 4.90 23.28
CA GLN A 271 -4.98 4.99 23.36
C GLN A 271 -4.33 3.69 22.88
N TRP A 272 -4.87 2.54 23.28
CA TRP A 272 -4.38 1.23 22.80
C TRP A 272 -4.40 1.13 21.27
N PHE A 273 -5.48 1.59 20.62
CA PHE A 273 -5.54 1.66 19.16
C PHE A 273 -4.48 2.62 18.58
N GLN A 274 -4.34 3.81 19.15
CA GLN A 274 -3.35 4.80 18.69
C GLN A 274 -1.93 4.24 18.77
N GLU A 275 -1.54 3.66 19.91
CA GLU A 275 -0.23 3.05 20.10
C GLU A 275 0.03 1.91 19.12
N ARG A 276 -1.00 1.11 18.80
CA ARG A 276 -0.85 -0.05 17.93
C ARG A 276 -0.73 0.33 16.45
N PHE A 277 -1.50 1.31 15.98
CA PHE A 277 -1.62 1.66 14.57
C PHE A 277 -0.70 2.82 14.15
N GLU A 278 -0.41 3.78 15.04
CA GLU A 278 0.48 4.91 14.73
C GLU A 278 1.96 4.57 14.94
N SER A 279 2.26 3.40 15.51
CA SER A 279 3.62 2.85 15.58
C SER A 279 4.03 2.18 14.26
N SER A 280 5.32 1.86 14.12
CA SER A 280 5.79 1.11 12.95
C SER A 280 5.04 -0.23 12.80
N PRO A 281 4.54 -0.56 11.60
CA PRO A 281 3.80 -1.79 11.39
C PRO A 281 4.68 -3.02 11.66
N PRO A 282 4.10 -4.14 12.12
CA PRO A 282 4.85 -5.35 12.36
C PRO A 282 5.48 -5.85 11.04
N VAL A 283 6.76 -6.18 11.08
CA VAL A 283 7.46 -6.77 9.94
C VAL A 283 7.12 -8.26 9.89
N ILE A 284 6.47 -8.69 8.82
CA ILE A 284 6.29 -10.11 8.51
C ILE A 284 7.58 -10.60 7.84
N ASP A 285 8.21 -11.61 8.44
CA ASP A 285 9.41 -12.23 7.93
C ASP A 285 9.14 -13.09 6.68
N HIS A 286 10.20 -13.69 6.13
CA HIS A 286 10.09 -14.49 4.92
C HIS A 286 9.17 -15.70 5.11
N ASP A 287 9.28 -16.39 6.25
CA ASP A 287 8.54 -17.62 6.51
C ASP A 287 7.07 -17.34 6.79
N GLY A 288 6.74 -16.25 7.49
CA GLY A 288 5.38 -15.76 7.65
C GLY A 288 4.74 -15.39 6.32
N LYS A 289 5.47 -14.74 5.41
CA LYS A 289 4.98 -14.46 4.04
C LYS A 289 4.72 -15.75 3.25
N LEU A 290 5.60 -16.74 3.37
CA LEU A 290 5.43 -18.02 2.70
C LEU A 290 4.21 -18.78 3.25
N ARG A 291 3.97 -18.73 4.56
CA ARG A 291 2.79 -19.32 5.20
C ARG A 291 1.50 -18.69 4.68
N ILE A 292 1.43 -17.36 4.63
CA ILE A 292 0.25 -16.64 4.08
C ILE A 292 -0.01 -17.09 2.63
N LEU A 293 1.03 -17.13 1.81
CA LEU A 293 0.92 -17.60 0.42
C LEU A 293 0.49 -19.07 0.32
N GLU A 294 1.00 -19.94 1.18
CA GLU A 294 0.62 -21.35 1.25
C GLU A 294 -0.88 -21.51 1.58
N ARG A 295 -1.38 -20.75 2.56
CA ARG A 295 -2.81 -20.77 2.95
C ARG A 295 -3.71 -20.24 1.84
N LEU A 296 -3.30 -19.17 1.14
CA LEU A 296 -4.01 -18.66 -0.04
C LEU A 296 -4.04 -19.70 -1.17
N ASN A 297 -2.91 -20.35 -1.46
CA ASN A 297 -2.84 -21.41 -2.46
C ASN A 297 -3.75 -22.59 -2.12
N ALA A 298 -3.79 -23.01 -0.85
CA ALA A 298 -4.66 -24.08 -0.40
C ALA A 298 -6.15 -23.71 -0.58
N ALA A 299 -6.52 -22.47 -0.24
CA ALA A 299 -7.87 -21.96 -0.41
C ALA A 299 -8.29 -21.96 -1.89
N GLU A 300 -7.46 -21.40 -2.78
CA GLU A 300 -7.75 -21.27 -4.21
C GLU A 300 -7.74 -22.64 -4.92
N ALA A 301 -6.77 -23.50 -4.62
CA ALA A 301 -6.65 -24.82 -5.23
C ALA A 301 -7.86 -25.71 -4.89
N PHE A 302 -8.35 -25.64 -3.65
CA PHE A 302 -9.53 -26.37 -3.21
C PHE A 302 -10.78 -25.93 -4.00
N GLU A 303 -11.00 -24.61 -4.15
CA GLU A 303 -12.15 -24.11 -4.92
C GLU A 303 -12.05 -24.47 -6.40
N LYS A 304 -10.87 -24.31 -7.02
CA LYS A 304 -10.66 -24.71 -8.43
C LYS A 304 -10.91 -26.20 -8.65
N PHE A 305 -10.49 -27.04 -7.71
CA PHE A 305 -10.75 -28.48 -7.77
C PHE A 305 -12.25 -28.77 -7.73
N LEU A 306 -12.97 -28.23 -6.75
CA LEU A 306 -14.42 -28.42 -6.62
C LEU A 306 -15.17 -27.91 -7.85
N ALA A 307 -14.79 -26.74 -8.37
CA ALA A 307 -15.39 -26.16 -9.57
C ALA A 307 -15.20 -27.03 -10.81
N THR A 308 -14.03 -27.68 -10.93
CA THR A 308 -13.70 -28.55 -12.07
C THR A 308 -14.36 -29.92 -11.98
N LYS A 309 -14.39 -30.52 -10.78
CA LYS A 309 -14.88 -31.90 -10.58
C LYS A 309 -16.39 -32.00 -10.41
N TYR A 310 -17.00 -31.06 -9.69
CA TYR A 310 -18.42 -31.12 -9.32
C TYR A 310 -19.22 -30.02 -10.02
N VAL A 311 -19.14 -30.02 -11.36
CA VAL A 311 -19.83 -29.04 -12.21
C VAL A 311 -21.35 -29.09 -11.96
N GLY A 312 -21.98 -27.92 -11.81
CA GLY A 312 -23.42 -27.80 -11.61
C GLY A 312 -23.90 -28.06 -10.16
N THR A 313 -23.01 -28.45 -9.26
CA THR A 313 -23.35 -28.60 -7.82
C THR A 313 -23.15 -27.28 -7.09
N LYS A 314 -24.13 -26.85 -6.28
CA LYS A 314 -23.98 -25.68 -5.42
C LYS A 314 -22.96 -25.98 -4.31
N ARG A 315 -21.88 -25.19 -4.27
CA ARG A 315 -20.80 -25.31 -3.27
C ARG A 315 -20.61 -24.10 -2.36
N PHE A 316 -21.15 -22.93 -2.74
CA PHE A 316 -20.94 -21.65 -2.04
C PHE A 316 -19.45 -21.33 -1.81
N GLY A 317 -18.66 -21.31 -2.89
CA GLY A 317 -17.22 -21.10 -2.80
C GLY A 317 -16.81 -19.74 -2.27
N ILE A 318 -15.51 -19.62 -1.98
CA ILE A 318 -14.89 -18.44 -1.40
C ILE A 318 -14.14 -17.57 -2.43
N GLU A 319 -14.35 -17.76 -3.74
CA GLU A 319 -13.59 -17.01 -4.74
C GLU A 319 -13.75 -15.49 -4.61
N GLY A 320 -12.60 -14.80 -4.63
CA GLY A 320 -12.49 -13.36 -4.35
C GLY A 320 -12.43 -13.01 -2.86
N ALA A 321 -12.54 -13.99 -1.97
CA ALA A 321 -12.48 -13.83 -0.50
C ALA A 321 -11.54 -14.86 0.16
N GLU A 322 -10.58 -15.42 -0.59
CA GLU A 322 -9.63 -16.43 -0.14
C GLU A 322 -8.81 -15.99 1.06
N SER A 323 -8.57 -14.67 1.19
CA SER A 323 -7.90 -14.04 2.34
C SER A 323 -8.54 -14.35 3.69
N ALA A 324 -9.81 -14.78 3.74
CA ALA A 324 -10.42 -15.25 4.98
C ALA A 324 -9.68 -16.44 5.60
N ILE A 325 -9.08 -17.33 4.79
CA ILE A 325 -8.35 -18.49 5.28
C ILE A 325 -7.06 -18.12 6.02
N PRO A 326 -6.10 -17.34 5.45
CA PRO A 326 -4.94 -16.90 6.22
C PRO A 326 -5.29 -16.01 7.42
N ILE A 327 -6.39 -15.23 7.36
CA ILE A 327 -6.86 -14.46 8.52
C ILE A 327 -7.27 -15.38 9.67
N LEU A 328 -8.10 -16.40 9.38
CA LEU A 328 -8.51 -17.39 10.38
C LEU A 328 -7.32 -18.22 10.89
N ASP A 329 -6.39 -18.60 10.01
CA ASP A 329 -5.14 -19.32 10.35
C ASP A 329 -4.30 -18.52 11.36
N GLU A 330 -4.11 -17.22 11.13
CA GLU A 330 -3.36 -16.34 12.02
C GLU A 330 -4.08 -16.11 13.36
N MET A 331 -5.41 -15.92 13.34
CA MET A 331 -6.20 -15.77 14.57
C MET A 331 -6.11 -17.02 15.46
N LEU A 332 -6.25 -18.21 14.87
CA LEU A 332 -6.16 -19.47 15.59
C LEU A 332 -4.73 -19.80 16.01
N THR A 333 -3.73 -19.43 15.20
CA THR A 333 -2.31 -19.54 15.57
C THR A 333 -2.03 -18.74 16.84
N ARG A 334 -2.44 -17.47 16.90
CA ARG A 334 -2.28 -16.65 18.10
C ARG A 334 -3.02 -17.21 19.31
N ALA A 335 -4.24 -17.71 19.12
CA ALA A 335 -5.02 -18.33 20.18
C ALA A 335 -4.35 -19.60 20.73
N ALA A 336 -3.86 -20.47 19.86
CA ALA A 336 -3.15 -21.69 20.24
C ALA A 336 -1.82 -21.38 20.95
N ASP A 337 -1.03 -20.47 20.40
CA ASP A 337 0.27 -20.08 20.97
C ASP A 337 0.12 -19.33 22.31
N ALA A 338 -1.01 -18.66 22.52
CA ALA A 338 -1.37 -18.05 23.80
C ALA A 338 -1.89 -19.07 24.84
N GLY A 339 -2.19 -20.31 24.42
CA GLY A 339 -2.67 -21.37 25.30
C GLY A 339 -4.16 -21.31 25.62
N LEU A 340 -4.98 -20.67 24.76
CA LEU A 340 -6.43 -20.64 24.95
C LEU A 340 -7.05 -22.04 24.86
N ASP A 341 -8.06 -22.34 25.68
CA ASP A 341 -8.67 -23.69 25.78
C ASP A 341 -9.43 -24.17 24.53
N GLY A 342 -9.87 -23.26 23.65
CA GLY A 342 -10.62 -23.64 22.46
C GLY A 342 -11.24 -22.47 21.69
N ALA A 343 -11.63 -22.74 20.44
CA ALA A 343 -12.31 -21.79 19.57
C ALA A 343 -13.65 -22.35 19.08
N VAL A 344 -14.70 -21.51 19.11
CA VAL A 344 -16.02 -21.84 18.57
C VAL A 344 -16.34 -20.86 17.44
N LEU A 345 -16.62 -21.39 16.24
CA LEU A 345 -16.89 -20.61 15.04
C LEU A 345 -18.37 -20.71 14.64
N GLY A 346 -18.92 -19.58 14.22
CA GLY A 346 -20.17 -19.49 13.47
C GLY A 346 -19.90 -18.83 12.13
N MET A 347 -20.44 -19.39 11.05
CA MET A 347 -20.31 -18.80 9.72
C MET A 347 -21.52 -19.14 8.85
N ALA A 348 -21.78 -18.30 7.85
CA ALA A 348 -22.73 -18.59 6.79
C ALA A 348 -22.21 -19.68 5.83
N HIS A 349 -22.94 -19.95 4.74
CA HIS A 349 -22.58 -20.98 3.76
C HIS A 349 -21.35 -20.64 2.90
N ARG A 350 -21.01 -19.36 2.71
CA ARG A 350 -19.89 -18.93 1.84
C ARG A 350 -18.55 -19.39 2.41
N GLY A 351 -17.79 -20.17 1.63
CA GLY A 351 -16.48 -20.69 1.99
C GLY A 351 -16.48 -21.79 3.05
N ARG A 352 -17.65 -22.32 3.47
CA ARG A 352 -17.71 -23.27 4.59
C ARG A 352 -16.93 -24.56 4.35
N LEU A 353 -17.01 -25.12 3.14
CA LEU A 353 -16.23 -26.32 2.79
C LEU A 353 -14.73 -26.06 2.83
N ASN A 354 -14.33 -24.84 2.46
CA ASN A 354 -12.95 -24.38 2.50
C ASN A 354 -12.44 -24.31 3.95
N VAL A 355 -13.22 -23.71 4.85
CA VAL A 355 -12.92 -23.67 6.30
C VAL A 355 -12.88 -25.08 6.90
N LEU A 356 -13.83 -25.95 6.57
CA LEU A 356 -13.83 -27.34 7.03
C LEU A 356 -12.54 -28.08 6.65
N SER A 357 -12.06 -27.88 5.42
CA SER A 357 -10.85 -28.54 4.93
C SER A 357 -9.57 -27.89 5.48
N ASN A 358 -9.42 -26.58 5.28
CA ASN A 358 -8.17 -25.86 5.47
C ASN A 358 -7.95 -25.33 6.89
N ILE A 359 -9.00 -25.24 7.72
CA ILE A 359 -8.93 -24.78 9.12
C ILE A 359 -9.28 -25.91 10.09
N MET A 360 -10.40 -26.59 9.89
CA MET A 360 -10.89 -27.62 10.83
C MET A 360 -10.22 -28.99 10.66
N GLY A 361 -9.47 -29.19 9.58
CA GLY A 361 -8.78 -30.46 9.31
C GLY A 361 -9.70 -31.61 8.85
N LYS A 362 -10.92 -31.32 8.39
CA LYS A 362 -11.82 -32.35 7.82
C LYS A 362 -11.15 -32.91 6.56
N SER A 363 -11.02 -34.23 6.48
CA SER A 363 -10.34 -34.86 5.35
C SER A 363 -11.05 -34.60 4.02
N HIS A 364 -10.27 -34.45 2.95
CA HIS A 364 -10.81 -34.33 1.60
C HIS A 364 -11.71 -35.52 1.24
N GLU A 365 -11.34 -36.74 1.65
CA GLU A 365 -12.14 -37.95 1.42
C GLU A 365 -13.54 -37.84 2.05
N ALA A 366 -13.65 -37.37 3.29
CA ALA A 366 -14.93 -37.18 3.95
C ALA A 366 -15.78 -36.14 3.22
N ILE A 367 -15.18 -35.02 2.82
CA ILE A 367 -15.89 -33.97 2.06
C ILE A 367 -16.36 -34.52 0.70
N PHE A 368 -15.50 -35.20 -0.05
CA PHE A 368 -15.82 -35.70 -1.39
C PHE A 368 -16.83 -36.85 -1.36
N SER A 369 -16.82 -37.70 -0.35
CA SER A 369 -17.83 -38.75 -0.16
C SER A 369 -19.24 -38.16 -0.03
N GLU A 370 -19.38 -37.03 0.67
CA GLU A 370 -20.63 -36.28 0.74
C GLU A 370 -21.05 -35.69 -0.63
N PHE A 371 -20.09 -35.41 -1.53
CA PHE A 371 -20.36 -35.04 -2.93
C PHE A 371 -20.86 -36.19 -3.78
N GLU A 372 -20.33 -37.39 -3.58
CA GLU A 372 -20.72 -38.59 -4.32
C GLU A 372 -22.01 -39.25 -3.80
N GLY A 373 -22.56 -38.79 -2.68
CA GLY A 373 -23.80 -39.31 -2.09
C GLY A 373 -23.58 -40.57 -1.24
N HIS A 374 -22.33 -40.92 -0.94
CA HIS A 374 -21.97 -41.98 -0.01
C HIS A 374 -22.03 -41.41 1.42
N LEU A 375 -23.21 -41.45 2.03
CA LEU A 375 -23.40 -41.10 3.43
C LEU A 375 -22.98 -42.29 4.31
N ASP A 376 -22.15 -42.04 5.32
CA ASP A 376 -21.79 -43.04 6.31
C ASP A 376 -23.08 -43.57 6.99
N PRO A 377 -23.33 -44.90 7.02
CA PRO A 377 -24.46 -45.49 7.72
C PRO A 377 -24.61 -45.06 9.20
N SER A 378 -23.52 -44.63 9.84
CA SER A 378 -23.52 -44.12 11.21
C SER A 378 -24.11 -42.70 11.35
N THR A 379 -24.15 -41.93 10.25
CA THR A 379 -24.72 -40.56 10.20
C THR A 379 -26.25 -40.52 10.03
N VAL A 380 -26.90 -41.68 9.92
CA VAL A 380 -28.32 -41.86 9.57
C VAL A 380 -29.28 -41.71 10.77
N GLN A 381 -28.92 -40.93 11.80
CA GLN A 381 -29.88 -40.55 12.86
C GLN A 381 -30.52 -39.18 12.56
N GLY A 382 -31.41 -39.12 11.56
CA GLY A 382 -32.24 -37.95 11.29
C GLY A 382 -32.63 -37.77 9.82
N SER A 383 -33.39 -36.71 9.50
CA SER A 383 -33.78 -36.36 8.12
C SER A 383 -32.61 -35.92 7.23
N GLY A 384 -31.40 -35.83 7.80
CA GLY A 384 -30.23 -35.21 7.17
C GLY A 384 -30.41 -33.70 6.98
N ASP A 385 -29.30 -32.97 6.96
CA ASP A 385 -29.26 -31.60 6.45
C ASP A 385 -28.19 -31.53 5.35
N VAL A 386 -28.23 -30.50 4.52
CA VAL A 386 -27.25 -30.30 3.47
C VAL A 386 -25.84 -30.12 4.06
N LYS A 387 -24.83 -30.62 3.36
CA LYS A 387 -23.39 -30.71 3.73
C LYS A 387 -22.81 -29.44 4.36
N TYR A 388 -23.34 -28.28 3.97
CA TYR A 388 -22.92 -26.96 4.43
C TYR A 388 -23.72 -26.40 5.62
N HIS A 389 -24.55 -27.22 6.30
CA HIS A 389 -25.23 -26.88 7.57
C HIS A 389 -24.73 -27.72 8.75
N LEU A 390 -24.03 -28.83 8.48
CA LEU A 390 -23.54 -29.72 9.53
C LEU A 390 -22.40 -29.05 10.31
N GLY A 391 -22.45 -29.18 11.63
CA GLY A 391 -21.35 -28.79 12.52
C GLY A 391 -20.15 -29.72 12.35
N ALA A 392 -18.99 -29.28 12.82
CA ALA A 392 -17.77 -30.08 12.81
C ALA A 392 -16.92 -29.77 14.04
N SER A 393 -16.14 -30.74 14.48
CA SER A 393 -15.13 -30.57 15.51
C SER A 393 -13.80 -31.02 14.96
N GLY A 394 -12.74 -30.32 15.33
CA GLY A 394 -11.37 -30.60 14.90
C GLY A 394 -10.35 -30.03 15.88
N VAL A 395 -9.08 -30.17 15.52
CA VAL A 395 -7.96 -29.58 16.25
C VAL A 395 -7.17 -28.78 15.23
N PHE A 396 -6.92 -27.51 15.54
CA PHE A 396 -6.04 -26.66 14.76
C PHE A 396 -4.65 -26.72 15.39
N THR A 397 -3.62 -26.92 14.56
CA THR A 397 -2.22 -26.94 14.99
C THR A 397 -1.50 -25.72 14.42
N SER A 398 -0.94 -24.89 15.30
CA SER A 398 -0.15 -23.72 14.93
C SER A 398 1.20 -24.13 14.33
N PRO A 399 1.90 -23.21 13.64
CA PRO A 399 3.27 -23.46 13.16
C PRO A 399 4.27 -23.82 14.26
N THR A 400 4.02 -23.41 15.52
CA THR A 400 4.88 -23.78 16.66
C THR A 400 4.59 -25.19 17.19
N GLY A 401 3.51 -25.82 16.70
CA GLY A 401 3.00 -27.11 17.16
C GLY A 401 2.00 -26.99 18.31
N ALA A 402 1.64 -25.78 18.75
CA ALA A 402 0.57 -25.59 19.72
C ALA A 402 -0.77 -26.01 19.10
N GLU A 403 -1.62 -26.66 19.89
CA GLU A 403 -2.90 -27.17 19.43
C GLU A 403 -4.04 -26.46 20.14
N ILE A 404 -5.09 -26.13 19.40
CA ILE A 404 -6.34 -25.59 19.95
C ILE A 404 -7.53 -26.39 19.41
N PRO A 405 -8.42 -26.90 20.29
CA PRO A 405 -9.68 -27.50 19.86
C PRO A 405 -10.56 -26.47 19.15
N VAL A 406 -11.08 -26.82 17.98
CA VAL A 406 -11.95 -25.94 17.20
C VAL A 406 -13.29 -26.61 16.95
N GLU A 407 -14.38 -25.87 17.16
CA GLU A 407 -15.74 -26.33 16.89
C GLU A 407 -16.46 -25.36 15.96
N LEU A 408 -17.06 -25.88 14.89
CA LEU A 408 -17.90 -25.15 13.96
C LEU A 408 -19.36 -25.50 14.25
N ALA A 409 -20.15 -24.49 14.63
CA ALA A 409 -21.57 -24.69 14.93
C ALA A 409 -22.36 -25.14 13.68
N ALA A 410 -23.34 -26.02 13.91
CA ALA A 410 -24.37 -26.30 12.92
C ALA A 410 -25.29 -25.08 12.77
N ASN A 411 -25.77 -24.79 11.56
CA ASN A 411 -26.63 -23.63 11.32
C ASN A 411 -27.64 -23.88 10.19
N PRO A 412 -28.88 -23.36 10.32
CA PRO A 412 -29.83 -23.37 9.21
C PRO A 412 -29.46 -22.33 8.15
N SER A 413 -30.24 -22.29 7.05
CA SER A 413 -30.11 -21.24 6.01
C SER A 413 -30.47 -19.82 6.48
N HIS A 414 -31.07 -19.65 7.67
CA HIS A 414 -31.40 -18.34 8.21
C HIS A 414 -30.12 -17.65 8.69
N LEU A 415 -29.61 -16.72 7.87
CA LEU A 415 -28.37 -15.99 8.15
C LEU A 415 -28.41 -15.30 9.52
N GLU A 416 -27.24 -15.16 10.14
CA GLU A 416 -27.01 -14.56 11.47
C GLU A 416 -27.65 -15.27 12.68
N THR A 417 -28.57 -16.21 12.48
CA THR A 417 -29.21 -16.94 13.60
C THR A 417 -28.24 -17.79 14.42
N VAL A 418 -27.08 -18.14 13.83
CA VAL A 418 -26.01 -18.90 14.49
C VAL A 418 -25.25 -18.07 15.55
N ASN A 419 -25.28 -16.74 15.47
CA ASN A 419 -24.47 -15.86 16.33
C ASN A 419 -24.76 -16.07 17.84
N PRO A 420 -26.03 -15.99 18.32
CA PRO A 420 -26.31 -16.27 19.73
C PRO A 420 -26.06 -17.73 20.14
N ILE A 421 -26.16 -18.67 19.19
CA ILE A 421 -25.90 -20.10 19.45
C ILE A 421 -24.42 -20.29 19.78
N VAL A 422 -23.53 -19.72 18.96
CA VAL A 422 -22.07 -19.79 19.18
C VAL A 422 -21.68 -19.14 20.50
N MET A 423 -22.27 -17.99 20.85
CA MET A 423 -22.04 -17.37 22.16
C MET A 423 -22.46 -18.28 23.32
N GLY A 424 -23.60 -18.97 23.20
CA GLY A 424 -24.05 -19.95 24.19
C GLY A 424 -23.13 -21.16 24.30
N MET A 425 -22.65 -21.69 23.16
CA MET A 425 -21.69 -22.79 23.12
C MET A 425 -20.36 -22.40 23.77
N ALA A 426 -19.82 -21.22 23.43
CA ALA A 426 -18.60 -20.70 24.03
C ALA A 426 -18.77 -20.52 25.55
N ARG A 427 -19.91 -19.96 26.00
CA ARG A 427 -20.19 -19.82 27.44
C ARG A 427 -20.28 -21.17 28.16
N ALA A 428 -20.96 -22.15 27.57
CA ALA A 428 -21.07 -23.48 28.16
C ALA A 428 -19.70 -24.18 28.30
N ARG A 429 -18.78 -23.96 27.34
CA ARG A 429 -17.39 -24.43 27.44
C ARG A 429 -16.61 -23.67 28.52
N GLN A 430 -16.76 -22.35 28.60
CA GLN A 430 -16.14 -21.54 29.64
C GLN A 430 -16.54 -21.97 31.05
N ASP A 431 -17.81 -22.35 31.28
CA ASP A 431 -18.28 -22.84 32.57
C ASP A 431 -17.68 -24.21 32.97
N GLN A 432 -17.02 -24.91 32.04
CA GLN A 432 -16.33 -26.19 32.27
C GLN A 432 -14.82 -26.02 32.54
N ILE A 433 -14.27 -24.81 32.39
CA ILE A 433 -12.86 -24.51 32.66
C ILE A 433 -12.66 -24.43 34.19
N ASP A 434 -11.65 -25.15 34.71
CA ASP A 434 -11.30 -25.20 36.14
C ASP A 434 -9.90 -24.64 36.39
N PRO A 435 -9.72 -23.61 37.24
CA PRO A 435 -10.75 -22.95 38.05
C PRO A 435 -11.69 -22.04 37.22
N PRO A 436 -12.96 -21.88 37.64
CA PRO A 436 -13.91 -21.02 36.95
C PRO A 436 -13.34 -19.61 36.76
N LEU A 437 -13.51 -19.05 35.56
CA LEU A 437 -12.99 -17.75 35.15
C LEU A 437 -11.46 -17.67 34.95
N SER A 438 -10.72 -18.79 34.93
CA SER A 438 -9.35 -18.80 34.41
C SER A 438 -9.36 -18.70 32.89
N TYR A 439 -9.75 -17.54 32.37
CA TYR A 439 -9.60 -17.21 30.96
C TYR A 439 -8.14 -16.81 30.74
N SER A 440 -7.24 -17.80 30.66
CA SER A 440 -5.88 -17.58 30.18
C SER A 440 -5.87 -17.55 28.66
#